data_AF-A0A7Y8J0Z5-F1
#
_entry.id   AF-A0A7Y8J0Z5-F1
#
_cell.length_a   1.000
_cell.length_b   1.000
_cell.length_c   1.000
_cell.angle_alpha   90.00
_cell.angle_beta   90.00
_cell.angle_gamma   90.00
#
_symmetry.space_group_name_H-M   'P 1'
#
loop_
_entity.id
_entity.type
_entity.pdbx_description
1 polymer ?
#
loop_
_entity_poly.entity_id
_entity_poly.type
_entity_poly.pdbx_seq_one_letter_code
_entity_poly.pdbx_strand_id
1 'polypeptide(L)'
;MNRFTGMLGLIVIMVIAYACSSNRKMIRLKTVAWGLGLQIAFAFFVLKTCFGQRLFAWIGDKVTRLLSFAAAGSSFVFGELGTPGNTVAGFAFQVLPTIIFIAALFAVLYYLGRIFPSPFLSK
;
A
#
# COMPACT_ATOMS: atom_id res chain seq x y z
N MET A 1 -29.11 -1.64 -10.14
CA MET A 1 -28.64 -3.05 -10.12
C MET A 1 -27.12 -3.20 -9.93
N ASN A 2 -26.34 -2.14 -9.66
CA ASN A 2 -24.87 -2.22 -9.50
C ASN A 2 -24.37 -2.49 -8.06
N ARG A 3 -25.25 -2.51 -7.05
CA ARG A 3 -24.82 -2.64 -5.63
C ARG A 3 -24.45 -4.08 -5.26
N PHE A 4 -25.00 -5.08 -5.95
CA PHE A 4 -24.75 -6.50 -5.66
C PHE A 4 -23.45 -7.02 -6.27
N THR A 5 -22.88 -6.31 -7.25
CA THR A 5 -21.65 -6.73 -7.94
C THR A 5 -20.47 -6.87 -6.98
N GLY A 6 -20.36 -6.00 -5.96
CA GLY A 6 -19.31 -6.10 -4.94
C GLY A 6 -19.45 -7.36 -4.05
N MET A 7 -20.69 -7.70 -3.69
CA MET A 7 -20.95 -8.90 -2.89
C MET A 7 -20.74 -10.19 -3.71
N LEU A 8 -21.15 -10.17 -4.97
CA LEU A 8 -20.93 -11.26 -5.91
C LEU A 8 -19.43 -11.48 -6.17
N GLY A 9 -18.66 -10.40 -6.35
CA GLY A 9 -17.20 -10.46 -6.49
C GLY A 9 -16.51 -11.08 -5.28
N LEU A 10 -16.93 -10.72 -4.06
CA LEU A 10 -16.39 -11.31 -2.83
C LEU A 10 -16.64 -12.83 -2.78
N ILE A 11 -17.86 -13.26 -3.09
CA ILE A 11 -18.21 -14.70 -3.11
C ILE A 11 -17.39 -15.43 -4.17
N VAL A 12 -17.25 -14.87 -5.38
CA VAL A 12 -16.47 -15.49 -6.46
C VAL A 12 -15.00 -15.65 -6.07
N ILE A 13 -14.37 -14.62 -5.50
CA ILE A 13 -12.97 -14.70 -5.03
C ILE A 13 -12.82 -15.78 -3.95
N MET A 14 -13.77 -15.87 -3.03
CA MET A 14 -13.78 -16.91 -1.98
C MET A 14 -13.89 -18.32 -2.55
N VAL A 15 -14.74 -18.52 -3.57
CA VAL A 15 -14.89 -19.81 -4.27
C VAL A 15 -13.62 -20.18 -5.02
N ILE A 16 -12.97 -19.24 -5.71
CA ILE A 16 -11.70 -19.47 -6.40
C ILE A 16 -10.60 -19.82 -5.38
N ALA A 17 -10.49 -19.08 -4.28
CA ALA A 17 -9.52 -19.35 -3.22
C ALA A 17 -9.74 -20.75 -2.60
N TYR A 18 -10.99 -21.17 -2.42
CA TYR A 18 -11.32 -22.52 -1.97
C TYR A 18 -10.97 -23.59 -3.01
N ALA A 19 -11.25 -23.34 -4.29
CA ALA A 19 -10.95 -24.27 -5.38
C ALA A 19 -9.43 -24.51 -5.54
N CYS A 20 -8.63 -23.44 -5.44
CA CYS A 20 -7.17 -23.47 -5.48
C CYS A 20 -6.50 -23.91 -4.16
N SER A 21 -7.26 -24.18 -3.10
CA SER A 21 -6.69 -24.62 -1.82
C SER A 21 -6.16 -26.05 -1.91
N SER A 22 -4.89 -26.22 -1.55
CA SER A 22 -4.20 -27.52 -1.50
C SER A 22 -4.80 -28.47 -0.46
N ASN A 23 -5.26 -27.94 0.68
CA ASN A 23 -5.89 -28.77 1.72
C ASN A 23 -7.16 -28.11 2.28
N ARG A 24 -8.29 -28.41 1.61
CA ARG A 24 -9.62 -27.84 1.91
C ARG A 24 -10.11 -28.14 3.33
N LYS A 25 -9.64 -29.23 3.96
CA LYS A 25 -10.05 -29.63 5.31
C LYS A 25 -9.34 -28.86 6.42
N MET A 26 -8.18 -28.26 6.13
CA MET A 26 -7.43 -27.47 7.11
C MET A 26 -7.82 -25.99 7.14
N ILE A 27 -8.80 -25.58 6.34
CA ILE A 27 -9.27 -24.20 6.31
C ILE A 27 -10.01 -23.89 7.62
N ARG A 28 -9.38 -23.06 8.45
CA ARG A 28 -9.98 -22.58 9.69
C ARG A 28 -10.97 -21.47 9.40
N LEU A 29 -12.26 -21.82 9.32
CA LEU A 29 -13.35 -20.87 9.05
C LEU A 29 -13.37 -19.67 10.01
N LYS A 30 -12.97 -19.86 11.28
CA LYS A 30 -12.83 -18.77 12.25
C LYS A 30 -11.81 -17.72 11.81
N THR A 31 -10.65 -18.14 11.28
CA THR A 31 -9.61 -17.23 10.78
C THR A 31 -10.08 -16.49 9.54
N VAL A 32 -10.74 -17.19 8.62
CA VAL A 32 -11.30 -16.60 7.40
C VAL A 32 -12.37 -15.57 7.71
N ALA A 33 -13.32 -15.90 8.59
CA ALA A 33 -14.38 -14.99 9.02
C ALA A 33 -13.80 -13.76 9.72
N TRP A 34 -12.73 -13.93 10.51
CA TRP A 34 -12.08 -12.81 11.19
C TRP A 34 -11.30 -11.91 10.24
N GLY A 35 -10.58 -12.48 9.28
CA GLY A 35 -9.91 -11.71 8.22
C GLY A 35 -10.89 -10.90 7.39
N LEU A 36 -11.97 -11.52 6.93
CA LEU A 36 -13.03 -10.84 6.17
C LEU A 36 -13.75 -9.78 7.00
N GLY A 37 -14.06 -10.08 8.26
CA GLY A 37 -14.68 -9.15 9.19
C GLY A 37 -13.80 -7.91 9.42
N LEU A 38 -12.51 -8.11 9.66
CA LEU A 38 -11.55 -7.01 9.82
C LEU A 38 -11.42 -6.17 8.55
N GLN A 39 -11.36 -6.81 7.38
CA GLN A 39 -11.27 -6.11 6.10
C GLN A 39 -12.51 -5.24 5.83
N ILE A 40 -13.72 -5.76 6.09
CA ILE A 40 -14.97 -5.01 5.94
C ILE A 40 -15.06 -3.89 6.99
N ALA A 41 -14.72 -4.18 8.25
CA ALA A 41 -14.72 -3.19 9.32
C ALA A 41 -13.75 -2.04 9.02
N PHE A 42 -12.54 -2.35 8.54
CA PHE A 42 -11.56 -1.35 8.15
C PHE A 42 -12.02 -0.54 6.93
N ALA A 43 -12.58 -1.19 5.91
CA ALA A 43 -13.13 -0.50 4.75
C ALA A 43 -14.27 0.46 5.15
N PHE A 44 -15.17 0.03 6.04
CA PHE A 44 -16.23 0.90 6.56
C PHE A 44 -15.65 2.05 7.40
N PHE A 45 -14.70 1.76 8.28
CA PHE A 45 -14.03 2.78 9.08
C PHE A 45 -13.39 3.86 8.20
N VAL A 46 -12.61 3.47 7.19
CA VAL A 46 -11.89 4.41 6.32
C VAL A 46 -12.83 5.14 5.37
N LEU A 47 -13.79 4.45 4.74
CA LEU A 47 -14.62 5.02 3.67
C LEU A 47 -15.90 5.71 4.15
N LYS A 48 -16.48 5.29 5.28
CA LYS A 48 -17.77 5.81 5.76
C LYS A 48 -17.66 6.77 6.95
N THR A 49 -16.62 6.65 7.77
CA THR A 49 -16.50 7.54 8.94
C THR A 49 -15.78 8.84 8.57
N CYS A 50 -16.28 9.97 9.08
CA CYS A 50 -15.66 11.28 8.84
C CYS A 50 -14.24 11.36 9.42
N PHE A 51 -14.01 10.72 10.58
CA PHE A 51 -12.70 10.62 11.18
C PHE A 51 -11.72 9.81 10.31
N GLY A 52 -12.14 8.64 9.83
CA GLY A 52 -11.33 7.79 8.96
C GLY A 52 -10.92 8.50 7.66
N GLN A 53 -11.87 9.17 7.00
CA GLN A 53 -11.58 9.95 5.79
C GLN A 53 -10.58 11.08 6.05
N ARG A 54 -10.74 11.85 7.13
CA ARG A 54 -9.82 12.94 7.49
C ARG A 54 -8.42 12.41 7.84
N LEU A 55 -8.34 11.34 8.60
CA LEU A 55 -7.07 10.71 8.97
C LEU A 55 -6.32 10.23 7.73
N PHE A 56 -6.99 9.52 6.83
CA PHE A 56 -6.36 9.02 5.61
C PHE A 56 -6.03 10.13 4.60
N ALA A 57 -6.83 11.20 4.52
CA ALA A 57 -6.48 12.39 3.76
C ALA A 57 -5.19 13.04 4.30
N TRP A 58 -5.11 13.21 5.63
CA TRP A 58 -3.91 13.77 6.25
C TRP A 58 -2.67 12.89 6.02
N ILE A 59 -2.79 11.57 6.14
CA ILE A 59 -1.70 10.64 5.81
C ILE A 59 -1.33 10.76 4.32
N GLY A 60 -2.33 10.79 3.45
CA GLY A 60 -2.16 10.98 2.01
C GLY A 60 -1.37 12.24 1.68
N ASP A 61 -1.69 13.37 2.31
CA ASP A 61 -0.97 14.64 2.12
C ASP A 61 0.50 14.53 2.56
N LYS A 62 0.79 13.81 3.66
CA LYS A 62 2.17 13.55 4.10
C LYS A 62 2.92 12.68 3.09
N VAL A 63 2.29 11.64 2.56
CA VAL A 63 2.88 10.76 1.53
C VAL A 63 3.12 11.56 0.24
N THR A 64 2.16 12.35 -0.21
CA THR A 64 2.32 13.22 -1.39
C THR A 64 3.46 14.21 -1.21
N ARG A 65 3.59 14.81 -0.03
CA ARG A 65 4.74 15.70 0.27
C ARG A 65 6.06 14.93 0.24
N LEU A 66 6.10 13.70 0.74
CA LEU A 66 7.28 12.85 0.66
C LEU A 66 7.64 12.53 -0.80
N LEU A 67 6.65 12.21 -1.63
CA LEU A 67 6.81 11.96 -3.06
C LEU A 67 7.31 13.20 -3.81
N SER A 68 6.95 14.41 -3.37
CA SER A 68 7.45 15.64 -3.99
C SER A 68 8.97 15.81 -3.82
N PHE A 69 9.55 15.33 -2.72
CA PHE A 69 11.02 15.31 -2.54
C PHE A 69 11.69 14.31 -3.48
N ALA A 70 11.06 13.14 -3.70
CA ALA A 70 11.55 12.18 -4.69
C ALA A 70 11.50 12.73 -6.12
N ALA A 71 10.44 13.46 -6.46
CA ALA A 71 10.31 14.13 -7.76
C ALA A 71 11.38 15.22 -7.98
N ALA A 72 11.67 16.02 -6.94
CA ALA A 72 12.77 16.99 -6.98
C ALA A 72 14.13 16.31 -7.18
N GLY A 73 14.38 15.19 -6.48
CA GLY A 73 15.58 14.37 -6.67
C GLY A 73 15.69 13.78 -8.07
N SER A 74 14.59 13.31 -8.65
CA SER A 74 14.57 12.84 -10.04
C SER A 74 14.91 13.96 -11.03
N SER A 75 14.33 15.14 -10.86
CA SER A 75 14.63 16.31 -11.71
C SER A 75 16.09 16.75 -11.58
N PHE A 76 16.70 16.61 -10.40
CA PHE A 76 18.13 16.87 -10.19
C PHE A 76 19.03 15.86 -10.94
N VAL A 77 18.68 14.56 -10.91
CA VAL A 77 19.49 13.50 -11.52
C VAL A 77 19.28 13.41 -13.04
N PHE A 78 18.05 13.63 -13.53
CA PHE A 78 17.65 13.39 -14.91
C PHE A 78 17.20 14.64 -15.69
N GLY A 79 17.21 15.83 -15.08
CA GLY A 79 16.85 17.09 -15.75
C GLY A 79 15.42 17.09 -16.30
N GLU A 80 15.24 17.56 -17.54
CA GLU A 80 13.94 17.68 -18.23
C GLU A 80 13.24 16.33 -18.44
N LEU A 81 13.98 15.21 -18.40
CA LEU A 81 13.41 13.85 -18.51
C LEU A 81 12.75 13.38 -17.20
N GLY A 82 13.17 13.94 -16.06
CA GLY A 82 12.59 13.67 -14.73
C GLY A 82 11.47 14.64 -14.34
N THR A 83 11.15 15.62 -15.20
CA THR A 83 10.14 16.64 -14.92
C THR A 83 8.73 16.09 -15.17
N PRO A 84 7.78 16.24 -14.21
CA PRO A 84 6.40 15.79 -14.38
C PRO A 84 5.74 16.50 -15.57
N GLY A 85 5.31 15.75 -16.60
CA GLY A 85 4.61 16.29 -17.76
C GLY A 85 5.19 15.91 -19.13
N ASN A 86 6.37 15.28 -19.18
CA ASN A 86 6.98 14.83 -20.43
C ASN A 86 6.46 13.43 -20.84
N THR A 87 5.70 13.35 -21.93
CA THR A 87 4.82 12.20 -22.27
C THR A 87 5.53 10.92 -22.70
N VAL A 88 6.83 10.99 -23.06
CA VAL A 88 7.59 9.82 -23.55
C VAL A 88 8.59 9.30 -22.50
N ALA A 89 9.04 10.16 -21.57
CA ALA A 89 10.03 9.82 -20.53
C ALA A 89 9.42 9.68 -19.12
N GLY A 90 8.21 10.19 -18.90
CA GLY A 90 7.63 10.34 -17.57
C GLY A 90 7.48 9.06 -16.77
N PHE A 91 7.14 7.92 -17.37
CA PHE A 91 6.89 6.70 -16.56
C PHE A 91 8.17 6.14 -15.93
N ALA A 92 9.22 5.89 -16.73
CA ALA A 92 10.46 5.30 -16.21
C ALA A 92 11.20 6.26 -15.27
N PHE A 93 11.33 7.53 -15.66
CA PHE A 93 12.13 8.50 -14.92
C PHE A 93 11.37 9.17 -13.76
N GLN A 94 10.06 8.98 -13.61
CA GLN A 94 9.31 9.45 -12.44
C GLN A 94 9.05 8.34 -11.43
N VAL A 95 8.75 7.12 -11.90
CA VAL A 95 8.39 5.99 -11.02
C VAL A 95 9.64 5.33 -10.44
N LEU A 96 10.69 5.08 -11.24
CA LEU A 96 11.90 4.39 -10.74
C LEU A 96 12.61 5.17 -9.62
N PRO A 97 12.83 6.49 -9.74
CA PRO A 97 13.51 7.24 -8.68
C PRO A 97 12.67 7.33 -7.40
N THR A 98 11.35 7.36 -7.54
CA THR A 98 10.43 7.28 -6.39
C THR A 98 10.62 5.99 -5.61
N ILE A 99 10.72 4.84 -6.30
CA ILE A 99 10.96 3.54 -5.66
C ILE A 99 12.32 3.53 -4.95
N ILE A 100 13.37 4.02 -5.60
CA ILE A 100 14.74 4.08 -5.03
C ILE A 100 14.76 4.96 -3.77
N PHE A 101 14.11 6.13 -3.83
CA PHE A 101 14.01 7.04 -2.69
C PHE A 101 13.31 6.40 -1.49
N ILE A 102 12.17 5.74 -1.72
CA ILE A 102 11.42 5.06 -0.67
C ILE A 102 12.24 3.90 -0.09
N ALA A 103 12.93 3.11 -0.92
CA ALA A 103 13.81 2.05 -0.46
C ALA A 103 14.96 2.58 0.42
N ALA A 104 15.62 3.66 0.01
CA ALA A 104 16.67 4.31 0.79
C ALA A 104 16.13 4.89 2.12
N LEU A 105 14.94 5.50 2.11
CA LEU A 105 14.28 6.00 3.32
C LEU A 105 13.99 4.86 4.31
N PHE A 106 13.46 3.73 3.84
CA PHE A 106 13.21 2.56 4.67
C PHE A 106 14.53 1.97 5.21
N ALA A 107 15.60 1.93 4.42
CA ALA A 107 16.91 1.48 4.87
C ALA A 107 17.47 2.36 6.00
N VAL A 108 17.36 3.69 5.87
CA VAL A 108 17.76 4.63 6.94
C VAL A 108 16.89 4.44 8.18
N LEU A 109 15.57 4.29 8.01
CA LEU A 109 14.64 4.13 9.14
C LEU A 109 14.82 2.78 9.86
N TYR A 110 15.28 1.76 9.14
CA TYR A 110 15.69 0.48 9.70
C TYR A 110 17.00 0.61 10.49
N TYR A 111 18.01 1.30 9.94
CA TYR A 111 19.27 1.58 10.64
C TYR A 111 19.05 2.39 11.93
N LEU A 112 18.12 3.34 11.92
CA LEU A 112 17.73 4.13 13.09
C LEU A 112 16.88 3.36 14.12
N GLY A 113 16.57 2.08 13.87
CA GLY A 113 15.88 1.20 14.82
C GLY A 113 14.40 1.50 15.06
N ARG A 114 13.75 2.39 14.29
CA ARG A 114 12.36 2.80 14.53
C ARG A 114 11.29 1.87 13.95
N ILE A 115 11.63 1.07 12.93
CA ILE A 115 10.70 0.12 12.31
C ILE A 115 10.77 -1.27 12.94
N PHE A 116 11.91 -1.64 13.54
CA PHE A 116 12.11 -2.96 14.12
C PHE A 116 13.05 -2.86 15.34
N PRO A 117 12.61 -3.16 16.56
CA PRO A 117 13.54 -3.48 17.64
C PRO A 117 14.16 -4.84 17.29
N SER A 118 15.36 -4.83 16.71
CA SER A 118 16.12 -6.07 16.57
C SER A 118 16.79 -6.35 17.92
N PRO A 119 16.43 -7.44 18.62
CA PRO A 119 17.22 -7.94 19.76
C PRO A 119 18.61 -8.49 19.32
N PHE A 120 19.02 -8.27 18.08
CA PHE A 120 20.20 -8.88 17.45
C PHE A 120 21.42 -7.96 17.34
N LEU A 121 21.34 -6.71 17.83
CA LEU A 121 22.48 -5.77 17.89
C LEU A 121 22.90 -5.45 19.33
N SER A 122 22.69 -6.39 20.25
CA SER A 122 23.34 -6.40 21.57
C SER A 122 24.10 -7.72 21.74
N LYS A 123 25.11 -7.92 20.90
CA LYS A 123 26.34 -8.65 21.24
C LYS A 123 27.51 -7.97 20.54
#